data_AF-A0A7K3UMV3-F1
#
_entry.id   AF-A0A7K3UMV3-F1
#
_cell.length_a   1.000
_cell.length_b   1.000
_cell.length_c   1.000
_cell.angle_alpha   90.00
_cell.angle_beta   90.00
_cell.angle_gamma   90.00
#
_symmetry.space_group_name_H-M   'P 1'
#
loop_
_entity.id
_entity.type
_entity.pdbx_description
1 polymer ?
#
loop_
_entity_poly.entity_id
_entity_poly.type
_entity_poly.pdbx_seq_one_letter_code
_entity_poly.pdbx_strand_id
1 'polypeptide(L)'
;MHPAGVRRPLEIVPFDAPVGAEVLGLDLNQPLSAEDFARIHRADLDYHVLVFRDQQITPAQHIDFSRRFGPLQIHVLHQFQLPGHPEVLIVSNIRENGQPIGLGDAGHFWHSDLSY
;
A
#
# COMPACT_ATOMS: atom_id res chain seq x y z
N MET A 1 9.21 -22.20 -10.13
CA MET A 1 9.66 -22.39 -8.74
C MET A 1 10.82 -21.44 -8.52
N HIS A 2 10.63 -20.34 -7.78
CA HIS A 2 11.75 -19.54 -7.30
C HIS A 2 12.44 -20.32 -6.17
N PRO A 3 13.78 -20.45 -6.15
CA PRO A 3 14.46 -21.06 -5.02
C PRO A 3 14.16 -20.23 -3.77
N ALA A 4 14.02 -20.88 -2.61
CA ALA A 4 13.86 -20.18 -1.34
C ALA A 4 15.10 -19.29 -1.12
N GLY A 5 14.95 -18.00 -1.46
CA GLY A 5 16.02 -17.03 -1.47
C GLY A 5 16.41 -16.67 -0.05
N VAL A 6 17.70 -16.54 0.19
CA VAL A 6 18.27 -16.01 1.44
C VAL A 6 17.57 -14.69 1.77
N ARG A 7 16.90 -14.64 2.95
CA ARG A 7 16.28 -13.42 3.47
C ARG A 7 17.35 -12.35 3.61
N ARG A 8 17.31 -11.35 2.74
CA ARG A 8 18.15 -10.16 2.90
C ARG A 8 17.61 -9.35 4.10
N PRO A 9 18.50 -8.69 4.86
CA PRO A 9 18.05 -7.82 5.94
C PRO A 9 17.19 -6.69 5.37
N LEU A 10 16.16 -6.30 6.12
CA LEU A 10 15.36 -5.12 5.78
C LEU A 10 16.25 -3.87 5.87
N GLU A 11 16.19 -3.04 4.84
CA GLU A 11 16.96 -1.80 4.71
C GLU A 11 16.03 -0.66 4.29
N ILE A 12 16.27 0.53 4.83
CA ILE A 12 15.55 1.77 4.51
C ILE A 12 16.53 2.71 3.83
N VAL A 13 16.28 3.03 2.57
CA VAL A 13 17.15 3.88 1.75
C VAL A 13 16.40 5.18 1.43
N PRO A 14 16.71 6.30 2.09
CA PRO A 14 16.09 7.59 1.78
C PRO A 14 16.36 8.00 0.34
N PHE A 15 15.40 8.66 -0.30
CA PHE A 15 15.67 9.30 -1.59
C PHE A 15 16.52 10.55 -1.43
N ASP A 16 17.22 10.94 -2.49
CA ASP A 16 17.88 12.25 -2.59
C ASP A 16 16.83 13.35 -2.86
N ALA A 17 15.87 13.46 -1.94
CA ALA A 17 14.72 14.35 -2.02
C ALA A 17 14.19 14.67 -0.60
N PRO A 18 13.40 15.74 -0.42
CA PRO A 18 12.89 16.12 0.90
C PRO A 18 11.92 15.12 1.55
N VAL A 19 11.34 14.20 0.76
CA VAL A 19 10.34 13.24 1.19
C VAL A 19 10.63 11.89 0.56
N GLY A 20 10.46 10.86 1.37
CA GLY A 20 10.35 9.49 0.91
C GLY A 20 11.59 8.63 1.07
N ALA A 21 11.35 7.32 1.23
CA ALA A 21 12.39 6.30 1.29
C ALA A 21 11.93 5.01 0.60
N GLU A 22 12.89 4.22 0.13
CA GLU A 22 12.67 2.88 -0.39
C GLU A 22 12.92 1.83 0.69
N VAL A 23 12.06 0.82 0.76
CA VAL A 23 12.20 -0.33 1.66
C VAL A 23 12.68 -1.53 0.85
N LEU A 24 13.90 -2.00 1.14
CA LEU A 24 14.54 -3.14 0.50
C LEU A 24 14.53 -4.37 1.39
N GLY A 25 14.65 -5.55 0.78
CA GLY A 25 14.77 -6.82 1.51
C GLY A 25 13.46 -7.33 2.13
N LEU A 26 12.31 -6.75 1.74
CA LEU A 26 10.99 -7.14 2.21
C LEU A 26 10.17 -7.81 1.10
N ASP A 27 9.59 -8.97 1.41
CA ASP A 27 8.55 -9.63 0.62
C ASP A 27 7.27 -9.71 1.46
N LEU A 28 6.27 -8.90 1.11
CA LEU A 28 4.98 -8.84 1.80
C LEU A 28 4.12 -10.09 1.60
N ASN A 29 4.56 -11.04 0.75
CA ASN A 29 3.97 -12.37 0.71
C ASN A 29 4.37 -13.25 1.88
N GLN A 30 5.39 -12.87 2.65
CA GLN A 30 5.88 -13.60 3.82
C GLN A 30 5.42 -12.93 5.12
N PRO A 31 5.35 -13.68 6.23
CA PRO A 31 5.05 -13.11 7.54
C PRO A 31 6.03 -11.99 7.92
N LEU A 32 5.50 -10.80 8.20
CA LEU A 32 6.25 -9.63 8.66
C LEU A 32 6.36 -9.61 10.18
N SER A 33 7.59 -9.70 10.69
CA SER A 33 7.89 -9.66 12.11
C SER A 33 7.45 -8.34 12.76
N ALA A 34 7.23 -8.34 14.08
CA ALA A 34 6.89 -7.12 14.81
C ALA A 34 8.06 -6.11 14.81
N GLU A 35 9.29 -6.59 14.88
CA GLU A 35 10.51 -5.77 14.84
C GLU A 35 10.68 -5.07 13.48
N ASP A 36 10.56 -5.81 12.39
CA ASP A 36 10.64 -5.22 11.04
C ASP A 36 9.50 -4.23 10.79
N PHE A 37 8.28 -4.55 11.24
CA PHE A 37 7.18 -3.59 11.15
C PHE A 37 7.44 -2.32 11.97
N ALA A 38 8.01 -2.43 13.17
CA ALA A 38 8.37 -1.25 13.96
C ALA A 38 9.40 -0.37 13.23
N ARG A 39 10.35 -0.97 12.51
CA ARG A 39 11.32 -0.24 11.65
C ARG A 39 10.63 0.46 10.48
N ILE A 40 9.69 -0.23 9.81
CA ILE A 40 8.88 0.34 8.72
C ILE A 40 8.04 1.51 9.24
N HIS A 41 7.31 1.32 10.34
CA HIS A 41 6.45 2.36 10.92
C HIS A 41 7.27 3.58 11.36
N ARG A 42 8.47 3.38 11.93
CA ARG A 42 9.37 4.49 12.23
C ARG A 42 9.82 5.23 10.97
N ALA A 43 10.20 4.50 9.92
CA ALA A 43 10.58 5.09 8.64
C ALA A 43 9.41 5.87 8.00
N ASP A 44 8.17 5.40 8.12
CA ASP A 44 6.99 6.12 7.64
C ASP A 44 6.82 7.47 8.34
N LEU A 45 7.00 7.51 9.66
CA LEU A 45 6.95 8.76 10.43
C LEU A 45 8.09 9.72 10.07
N ASP A 46 9.29 9.19 9.79
CA ASP A 46 10.49 9.99 9.51
C ASP A 46 10.55 10.49 8.05
N TYR A 47 10.01 9.73 7.09
CA TYR A 47 10.12 10.00 5.65
C TYR A 47 8.79 10.25 4.93
N HIS A 48 7.66 10.10 5.60
CA HIS A 48 6.28 10.35 5.15
C HIS A 48 5.75 9.51 3.98
N VAL A 49 6.61 9.00 3.11
CA VAL A 49 6.24 8.15 1.97
C VAL A 49 7.23 6.99 1.87
N LEU A 50 6.74 5.76 1.91
CA LEU A 50 7.57 4.58 1.72
C LEU A 50 7.24 3.86 0.41
N VAL A 51 8.28 3.46 -0.32
CA VAL A 51 8.16 2.69 -1.57
C VAL A 51 8.64 1.26 -1.34
N PHE A 52 7.75 0.31 -1.59
CA PHE A 52 8.03 -1.13 -1.55
C PHE A 52 8.01 -1.66 -2.99
N ARG A 53 9.18 -1.98 -3.57
CA ARG A 53 9.25 -2.44 -4.97
C ARG A 53 8.90 -3.91 -5.11
N ASP A 54 8.46 -4.27 -6.32
CA ASP A 54 8.30 -5.64 -6.79
C ASP A 54 7.39 -6.54 -5.92
N GLN A 55 6.42 -5.94 -5.23
CA GLN A 55 5.45 -6.67 -4.41
C GLN A 55 4.37 -7.29 -5.29
N GLN A 56 4.30 -8.62 -5.28
CA GLN A 56 3.26 -9.39 -5.95
C GLN A 56 2.31 -9.96 -4.91
N ILE A 57 1.41 -9.14 -4.37
CA ILE A 57 0.53 -9.50 -3.25
C ILE A 57 -0.92 -9.64 -3.67
N THR A 58 -1.65 -10.50 -2.96
CA THR A 58 -3.11 -10.60 -3.04
C THR A 58 -3.80 -9.43 -2.34
N PRO A 59 -5.09 -9.14 -2.65
CA PRO A 59 -5.86 -8.14 -1.90
C PRO A 59 -5.91 -8.40 -0.39
N ALA A 60 -6.01 -9.67 0.02
CA ALA A 60 -6.00 -10.04 1.44
C ALA A 60 -4.67 -9.69 2.11
N GLN A 61 -3.53 -9.99 1.47
CA GLN A 61 -2.21 -9.62 1.99
C GLN A 61 -2.01 -8.09 2.04
N HIS A 62 -2.52 -7.35 1.04
CA HIS A 62 -2.52 -5.90 1.07
C HIS A 62 -3.30 -5.37 2.27
N ILE A 63 -4.52 -5.86 2.49
CA ILE A 63 -5.35 -5.51 3.65
C ILE A 63 -4.64 -5.84 4.96
N ASP A 64 -4.04 -7.03 5.08
CA ASP A 64 -3.38 -7.46 6.31
C ASP A 64 -2.14 -6.62 6.62
N PHE A 65 -1.39 -6.20 5.60
CA PHE A 65 -0.29 -5.25 5.77
C PHE A 65 -0.79 -3.88 6.21
N SER A 66 -1.83 -3.33 5.56
CA SER A 66 -2.40 -2.02 5.90
C SER A 66 -2.97 -1.98 7.33
N ARG A 67 -3.58 -3.08 7.81
CA ARG A 67 -4.09 -3.20 9.19
C ARG A 67 -3.01 -3.05 10.26
N ARG A 68 -1.73 -3.23 9.91
CA ARG A 68 -0.62 -3.05 10.86
C ARG A 68 -0.46 -1.57 11.26
N PHE A 69 -0.88 -0.64 10.41
CA PHE A 69 -0.83 0.80 10.67
C PHE A 69 -2.02 1.31 11.49
N GLY A 70 -3.11 0.53 11.57
CA GLY A 70 -4.31 0.91 12.32
C GLY A 70 -5.58 0.27 11.78
N PRO A 71 -6.75 0.61 12.35
CA PRO A 71 -8.03 0.17 11.81
C PRO A 71 -8.26 0.75 10.40
N LEU A 72 -8.75 -0.10 9.49
CA LEU A 72 -9.05 0.34 8.12
C LEU A 72 -10.41 1.02 8.04
N GLN A 73 -10.45 2.15 7.35
CA GLN A 73 -11.68 2.85 7.04
C GLN A 73 -12.23 2.41 5.69
N ILE A 74 -13.48 1.96 5.67
CA ILE A 74 -14.17 1.62 4.43
C ILE A 74 -14.59 2.92 3.72
N HIS A 75 -14.19 3.08 2.47
CA HIS A 75 -14.54 4.27 1.69
C HIS A 75 -16.05 4.33 1.41
N VAL A 76 -16.62 5.54 1.44
CA VAL A 76 -18.08 5.79 1.25
C VAL A 76 -18.59 5.52 -0.17
N LEU A 77 -17.68 5.43 -1.15
CA LEU A 77 -17.98 5.14 -2.56
C LEU A 77 -18.00 3.63 -2.78
N HIS A 78 -19.03 2.97 -2.22
CA HIS A 78 -19.16 1.51 -2.21
C HIS A 78 -19.14 0.87 -3.61
N GLN A 79 -19.59 1.59 -4.64
CA GLN A 79 -19.60 1.10 -6.02
C GLN A 79 -18.21 0.90 -6.65
N PHE A 80 -17.16 1.48 -6.06
CA PHE A 80 -15.78 1.34 -6.53
C PHE A 80 -14.93 0.48 -5.60
N GLN A 81 -15.56 -0.27 -4.70
CA GLN A 81 -14.85 -1.24 -3.88
C GLN A 81 -14.49 -2.46 -4.69
N LEU A 82 -13.34 -3.06 -4.37
CA LEU A 82 -12.95 -4.34 -4.95
C LEU A 82 -13.95 -5.43 -4.49
N PRO A 83 -14.55 -6.21 -5.42
CA PRO A 83 -15.47 -7.27 -5.05
C PRO A 83 -14.84 -8.26 -4.06
N GLY A 84 -15.55 -8.53 -2.96
CA GLY A 84 -15.10 -9.40 -1.86
C GLY A 84 -14.10 -8.76 -0.89
N HIS A 85 -13.67 -7.52 -1.13
CA HIS A 85 -12.66 -6.82 -0.32
C HIS A 85 -13.06 -5.33 -0.15
N PRO A 86 -14.11 -5.03 0.64
CA PRO A 86 -14.65 -3.68 0.77
C PRO A 86 -13.65 -2.63 1.31
N GLU A 87 -12.57 -3.08 1.95
CA GLU A 87 -11.45 -2.25 2.40
C GLU A 87 -10.64 -1.62 1.26
N VAL A 88 -10.72 -2.19 0.05
CA VAL A 88 -9.92 -1.74 -1.11
C VAL A 88 -10.79 -0.90 -2.03
N LEU A 89 -10.46 0.39 -2.13
CA LEU A 89 -11.02 1.29 -3.15
C LEU A 89 -10.22 1.12 -4.46
N ILE A 90 -10.92 0.95 -5.58
CA ILE A 90 -10.32 0.93 -6.91
C ILE A 90 -10.21 2.36 -7.42
N VAL A 91 -8.98 2.85 -7.60
CA VAL A 91 -8.68 4.07 -8.36
C VAL A 91 -8.26 3.64 -9.77
N SER A 92 -9.09 3.93 -10.76
CA SER A 92 -8.88 3.45 -12.13
C SER A 92 -9.61 4.32 -13.15
N ASN A 93 -8.97 4.55 -14.29
CA ASN A 93 -9.56 5.19 -15.46
C ASN A 93 -10.10 4.18 -16.50
N ILE A 94 -10.06 2.87 -16.20
CA ILE A 94 -10.55 1.81 -17.08
C ILE A 94 -12.08 1.78 -17.06
N ARG A 95 -12.68 1.54 -18.24
CA ARG A 95 -14.12 1.31 -18.39
C ARG A 95 -14.36 -0.06 -19.00
N GLU A 96 -15.28 -0.81 -18.42
CA GLU A 96 -15.76 -2.09 -18.92
C GLU A 96 -17.26 -2.00 -19.20
N ASN A 97 -17.70 -2.45 -20.37
CA ASN A 97 -19.11 -2.36 -20.79
C ASN A 97 -19.69 -0.94 -20.68
N GLY A 98 -18.86 0.08 -20.90
CA GLY A 98 -19.23 1.49 -20.79
C GLY A 98 -19.26 2.05 -19.37
N GLN A 99 -19.06 1.23 -18.34
CA GLN A 99 -19.06 1.65 -16.93
C GLN A 99 -17.63 1.75 -16.37
N PRO A 100 -17.32 2.76 -15.53
CA PRO A 100 -16.04 2.83 -14.86
C PRO A 100 -15.90 1.70 -13.83
N ILE A 101 -14.72 1.08 -13.76
CA ILE A 101 -14.43 0.06 -12.74
C ILE A 101 -13.89 0.67 -11.42
N GLY A 102 -13.54 1.96 -11.43
CA GLY A 102 -12.98 2.66 -10.29
C GLY A 102 -13.18 4.16 -10.36
N LEU A 103 -12.69 4.85 -9.33
CA LEU A 103 -12.71 6.31 -9.23
C LEU A 103 -11.64 6.90 -10.16
N GLY A 104 -12.07 7.53 -11.27
CA GLY A 104 -11.17 7.96 -12.34
C GLY A 104 -10.50 9.31 -12.15
N ASP A 105 -11.02 10.15 -11.25
CA ASP A 105 -10.54 11.51 -10.97
C ASP A 105 -10.04 11.66 -9.52
N ALA A 106 -9.72 10.53 -8.86
CA ALA A 106 -9.19 10.52 -7.50
C ALA A 106 -7.92 11.40 -7.42
N GLY A 107 -7.93 12.36 -6.51
CA GLY A 107 -6.78 13.21 -6.21
C GLY A 107 -6.35 14.19 -7.31
N HIS A 108 -7.27 14.62 -8.18
CA HIS A 108 -6.99 15.64 -9.20
C HIS A 108 -6.55 17.02 -8.66
N PHE A 109 -6.78 17.30 -7.37
CA PHE A 109 -6.40 18.56 -6.72
C PHE A 109 -5.47 18.30 -5.53
N TRP A 110 -4.76 19.34 -5.06
CA TRP A 110 -4.02 19.27 -3.80
C TRP A 110 -4.98 19.08 -2.63
N HIS A 111 -4.81 17.99 -1.89
CA HIS A 111 -5.66 17.62 -0.77
C HIS A 111 -4.93 16.67 0.19
N SER A 112 -5.52 16.46 1.36
CA SER A 112 -5.31 15.27 2.18
C SER A 112 -6.62 14.48 2.16
N ASP A 113 -6.55 13.16 2.22
CA ASP A 113 -7.76 12.34 2.25
C ASP A 113 -8.65 12.72 3.46
N LEU A 114 -9.97 12.77 3.22
CA LEU A 114 -11.01 13.01 4.23
C LEU A 114 -10.97 14.38 4.94
N SER A 115 -10.37 15.41 4.34
CA SER A 115 -10.25 16.75 4.95
C SER A 115 -11.39 17.74 4.61
N TYR A 116 -12.61 17.26 4.34
CA TYR A 116 -13.77 18.08 3.94
C TYR A 116 -14.48 18.78 5.10
#